data_AF-A0A5B8VFZ9-F1
#
_entry.id   AF-A0A5B8VFZ9-F1
#
_cell.length_a   1.000
_cell.length_b   1.000
_cell.length_c   1.000
_cell.angle_alpha   90.00
_cell.angle_beta   90.00
_cell.angle_gamma   90.00
#
_symmetry.space_group_name_H-M   'P 1'
#
loop_
_entity.id
_entity.type
_entity.pdbx_description
1 polymer ?
#
loop_
_entity_poly.entity_id
_entity_poly.type
_entity_poly.pdbx_seq_one_letter_code
_entity_poly.pdbx_strand_id
1 'polypeptide(L)' 'MDNKKEILESEEEEILIEAGKSAAARAIRISKALNLPIHYIKDGKLIEALPDGSTRIIKVIPRVVSKD' A
#
# COMPACT_ATOMS: atom_id res chain seq x y z
N MET A 1 8.17 1.28 -32.13
CA MET A 1 8.35 -0.02 -31.41
C MET A 1 7.79 0.10 -29.98
N ASP A 2 6.83 1.02 -29.78
CA ASP A 2 6.58 1.62 -28.47
C ASP A 2 5.36 0.98 -27.79
N ASN A 3 4.35 0.56 -28.57
CA ASN A 3 3.15 -0.09 -28.06
C ASN A 3 3.43 -1.41 -27.31
N LYS A 4 4.49 -2.14 -27.65
CA LYS A 4 4.79 -3.44 -27.02
C LYS A 4 5.36 -3.27 -25.61
N LYS A 5 6.08 -2.16 -25.36
CA LYS A 5 6.64 -1.83 -24.05
C LYS A 5 5.56 -1.33 -23.09
N GLU A 6 4.65 -0.49 -23.59
CA GLU A 6 3.52 0.05 -22.84
C GLU A 6 2.54 -1.05 -22.39
N ILE A 7 2.31 -2.07 -23.23
CA ILE A 7 1.48 -3.24 -22.87
C ILE A 7 2.16 -4.12 -21.81
N LEU A 8 3.46 -4.39 -21.93
CA LEU A 8 4.23 -5.15 -20.93
C LEU A 8 4.25 -4.43 -19.56
N GLU A 9 4.42 -3.11 -19.56
CA GLU A 9 4.35 -2.29 -18.35
C GLU A 9 2.96 -2.35 -17.69
N SER A 10 1.88 -2.47 -18.49
CA SER A 10 0.51 -2.62 -17.95
C SER A 10 0.24 -3.98 -17.30
N GLU A 11 0.79 -5.07 -17.85
CA GLU A 11 0.65 -6.41 -17.25
C GLU A 11 1.43 -6.52 -15.94
N GLU A 12 2.65 -5.99 -15.90
CA GLU A 12 3.46 -5.95 -14.69
C GLU A 12 2.81 -5.10 -13.59
N GLU A 13 2.22 -3.96 -13.95
CA GLU A 13 1.44 -3.12 -13.04
C GLU A 13 0.25 -3.88 -12.45
N GLU A 14 -0.55 -4.57 -13.28
CA GLU A 14 -1.70 -5.35 -12.84
C GLU A 14 -1.30 -6.46 -11.86
N ILE A 15 -0.22 -7.19 -12.16
CA ILE A 15 0.33 -8.23 -11.29
C ILE A 15 0.71 -7.64 -9.92
N LEU A 16 1.37 -6.47 -9.93
CA LEU A 16 1.81 -5.80 -8.71
C LEU A 16 0.62 -5.32 -7.87
N ILE A 17 -0.41 -4.77 -8.52
CA ILE A 17 -1.66 -4.35 -7.88
C ILE A 17 -2.36 -5.55 -7.22
N GLU A 18 -2.46 -6.67 -7.93
CA GLU A 18 -3.14 -7.86 -7.41
C GLU A 18 -2.37 -8.50 -6.25
N ALA A 19 -1.04 -8.57 -6.36
CA ALA A 19 -0.18 -8.99 -5.26
C ALA A 19 -0.38 -8.09 -4.02
N GLY A 20 -0.48 -6.77 -4.23
CA GLY A 20 -0.77 -5.79 -3.18
C GLY A 20 -2.12 -6.03 -2.49
N LYS A 21 -3.19 -6.26 -3.27
CA LYS A 21 -4.53 -6.57 -2.72
C LYS A 21 -4.53 -7.86 -1.89
N SER A 22 -3.89 -8.91 -2.40
CA SER A 22 -3.78 -10.20 -1.70
C SER A 22 -3.01 -10.08 -0.39
N ALA A 23 -1.88 -9.37 -0.40
CA ALA A 23 -1.10 -9.09 0.80
C ALA A 23 -1.90 -8.27 1.84
N ALA A 24 -2.63 -7.24 1.40
CA ALA A 24 -3.48 -6.43 2.26
C ALA A 24 -4.60 -7.26 2.91
N ALA A 25 -5.29 -8.11 2.13
CA ALA A 25 -6.34 -8.98 2.65
C ALA A 25 -5.79 -9.97 3.71
N ARG A 26 -4.58 -10.50 3.50
CA ARG A 26 -3.90 -11.35 4.49
C ARG A 26 -3.54 -10.57 5.76
N ALA A 27 -2.99 -9.36 5.63
CA ALA A 27 -2.67 -8.50 6.76
C ALA A 27 -3.91 -8.18 7.62
N ILE A 28 -5.04 -7.84 6.98
CA ILE A 28 -6.33 -7.57 7.65
C ILE A 28 -6.81 -8.79 8.45
N ARG A 29 -6.72 -9.99 7.88
CA ARG A 29 -7.08 -11.23 8.58
C ARG A 29 -6.21 -11.46 9.82
N ILE A 30 -4.89 -11.33 9.67
CA ILE A 30 -3.93 -11.52 10.77
C ILE A 30 -4.15 -10.47 11.88
N SER A 31 -4.35 -9.21 11.50
CA SER A 31 -4.65 -8.11 12.41
C SER A 31 -5.85 -8.41 13.28
N LYS A 32 -6.97 -8.85 12.68
CA LYS A 32 -8.18 -9.23 13.41
C LYS A 32 -7.98 -10.45 14.31
N ALA A 33 -7.29 -11.48 13.82
CA ALA A 33 -7.09 -12.71 14.58
C ALA A 33 -6.19 -12.52 15.80
N LEU A 34 -5.18 -11.65 15.69
CA LEU A 34 -4.15 -11.47 16.72
C LEU A 34 -4.28 -10.14 17.48
N ASN A 35 -5.32 -9.36 17.18
CA ASN A 35 -5.53 -8.02 17.70
C ASN A 35 -4.31 -7.08 17.49
N LEU A 36 -3.74 -7.10 16.28
CA LEU A 36 -2.53 -6.34 15.93
C LEU A 36 -2.83 -5.12 15.05
N PRO A 37 -2.13 -3.99 15.23
CA PRO A 37 -2.24 -2.84 14.35
C PRO A 37 -1.62 -3.10 12.96
N ILE A 38 -2.18 -2.49 11.92
CA ILE A 38 -1.60 -2.44 10.56
C ILE A 38 -1.10 -1.03 10.29
N HIS A 39 0.07 -0.93 9.65
CA HIS A 39 0.64 0.32 9.19
C HIS A 39 0.63 0.37 7.66
N TYR A 40 0.14 1.47 7.10
CA TYR A 40 0.16 1.70 5.65
C TYR A 40 0.29 3.18 5.33
N ILE A 41 0.69 3.47 4.09
CA ILE A 41 0.81 4.84 3.59
C ILE A 41 -0.40 5.14 2.69
N LYS A 42 -1.04 6.27 2.94
CA LYS A 42 -2.12 6.79 2.09
C LYS A 42 -2.05 8.31 2.05
N ASP A 43 -2.13 8.89 0.86
CA ASP A 43 -2.13 10.35 0.65
C ASP A 43 -0.95 11.06 1.35
N GLY A 44 0.24 10.45 1.26
CA GLY A 44 1.45 10.98 1.90
C GLY A 44 1.46 10.89 3.43
N LYS A 45 0.58 10.10 4.05
CA LYS A 45 0.49 9.93 5.51
C LYS A 45 0.73 8.48 5.88
N LEU A 46 1.54 8.27 6.92
CA LEU A 46 1.62 6.97 7.60
C LEU A 46 0.42 6.85 8.53
N ILE A 47 -0.41 5.84 8.29
CA ILE A 47 -1.63 5.56 9.03
C ILE A 47 -1.45 4.24 9.80
N GLU A 48 -1.86 4.22 11.05
CA GLU A 48 -2.10 3.00 11.82
C GLU A 48 -3.59 2.71 11.81
N ALA A 49 -3.97 1.48 11.46
CA ALA A 49 -5.32 0.97 11.59
C ALA A 49 -5.36 -0.15 12.63
N LEU A 50 -6.32 -0.04 13.55
CA LEU A 50 -6.58 -1.06 14.55
C LEU A 50 -7.60 -2.10 14.02
N PRO A 51 -7.63 -3.30 14.61
CA PRO A 51 -8.57 -4.37 14.23
C PRO A 51 -10.04 -3.99 14.33
N ASP A 52 -10.38 -3.01 15.19
CA ASP A 52 -11.73 -2.47 15.38
C ASP A 52 -12.17 -1.52 14.25
N GLY A 53 -11.28 -1.23 13.30
CA GLY A 53 -11.53 -0.32 12.18
C GLY A 53 -11.20 1.14 12.49
N SER A 54 -10.82 1.47 13.73
CA SER A 54 -10.31 2.79 14.06
C SER A 54 -8.96 3.04 13.40
N THR A 55 -8.69 4.29 13.06
CA THR A 55 -7.44 4.68 12.42
C THR A 55 -6.86 5.92 13.08
N ARG A 56 -5.53 6.02 13.12
CA ARG A 56 -4.82 7.22 13.53
C ARG A 56 -3.70 7.56 12.54
N ILE A 57 -3.51 8.84 12.30
CA ILE A 57 -2.36 9.33 11.53
C ILE A 57 -1.16 9.37 12.46
N ILE A 58 -0.08 8.65 12.10
CA ILE A 58 1.18 8.68 12.85
C ILE A 58 2.01 9.89 12.43
N LYS A 59 2.21 10.08 11.12
CA LYS A 59 3.00 11.18 10.58
C LYS A 59 2.68 11.48 9.14
N VAL A 60 2.96 12.71 8.72
CA VAL A 60 3.02 13.10 7.31
C VAL A 60 4.41 12.77 6.78
N ILE A 61 4.47 12.14 5.61
CA ILE A 61 5.71 11.79 4.92
C ILE A 61 5.99 12.92 3.93
N PRO A 62 7.04 13.74 4.16
CA PRO A 62 7.42 14.79 3.23
C PRO A 62 7.87 14.15 1.91
N ARG A 63 7.44 14.73 0.79
CA ARG A 63 7.94 14.34 -0.53
C ARG A 63 9.41 14.70 -0.61
N VAL A 64 10.25 13.70 -0.86
CA VAL A 64 11.67 13.94 -1.16
C VAL A 64 11.75 14.43 -2.61
N VAL A 65 12.32 15.62 -2.79
CA VAL A 65 12.77 16.11 -4.10
C VAL A 65 14.25 15.78 -4.22
N SER A 66 14.62 15.02 -5.25
CA SER A 66 16.03 14.89 -5.63
C SER A 66 16.54 16.27 -6.01
N LYS A 67 17.68 16.68 -5.44
CA LYS A 67 18.44 17.78 -6.02
C LYS A 67 19.14 17.22 -7.26
N ASP A 68 18.85 17.83 -8.40
CA ASP A 68 19.57 17.63 -9.65
C ASP A 68 21.05 18.05 -9.51
#